data_AF-A0A7R8ULD1-F1
#
_entry.id   AF-A0A7R8ULD1-F1
#
_cell.length_a   1.000
_cell.length_b   1.000
_cell.length_c   1.000
_cell.angle_alpha   90.00
_cell.angle_beta   90.00
_cell.angle_gamma   90.00
#
_symmetry.space_group_name_H-M   'P 1'
#
loop_
_entity.id
_entity.type
_entity.pdbx_description
1 polymer ?
#
loop_
_entity_poly.entity_id
_entity_poly.type
_entity_poly.pdbx_seq_one_letter_code
_entity_poly.pdbx_strand_id
1 'polypeptide(L)'
;MDQIKHCEEISSLVKLADEYERQLKMVGIDLSDMPEDCISLVNKYAEVKSKTNLHDLSASFLDEYYCMKMKEHIEHSHNKSRLGNDIKSLEDDIEQEMQMNKSLEEFLESVKTRIVTEDEMEKTKFMIEKQIDTLLTKHEKVFRLLKDFSLDHLIAKVDMLQAKRKQSK
;
A
#
# COMPACT_ATOMS: atom_id res chain seq x y z
N MET A 1 28.21 -73.86 -4.57
CA MET A 1 27.66 -74.08 -3.21
C MET A 1 27.21 -72.77 -2.59
N ASP A 2 27.98 -71.68 -2.73
CA ASP A 2 27.62 -70.40 -2.12
C ASP A 2 26.37 -69.72 -2.71
N GLN A 3 26.16 -69.80 -4.04
CA GLN A 3 24.94 -69.28 -4.65
C GLN A 3 23.65 -69.99 -4.17
N ILE A 4 23.71 -71.29 -3.88
CA ILE A 4 22.56 -72.05 -3.38
C ILE A 4 22.25 -71.63 -1.94
N LYS A 5 23.29 -71.47 -1.10
CA LYS A 5 23.13 -70.96 0.27
C LYS A 5 22.57 -69.54 0.30
N HIS A 6 23.03 -68.65 -0.58
CA HIS A 6 22.48 -67.28 -0.64
C HIS A 6 21.01 -67.27 -1.10
N CYS A 7 20.62 -68.14 -2.04
CA CYS A 7 19.22 -68.28 -2.43
C CYS A 7 18.35 -68.81 -1.28
N GLU A 8 18.85 -69.76 -0.49
CA GLU A 8 18.16 -70.27 0.70
C GLU A 8 18.02 -69.18 1.78
N GLU A 9 19.08 -68.39 1.99
CA GLU A 9 19.09 -67.27 2.93
C GLU A 9 18.10 -66.17 2.51
N ILE A 10 18.10 -65.77 1.24
CA ILE A 10 17.11 -64.82 0.69
C ILE A 10 15.69 -65.38 0.86
N SER A 11 15.45 -66.65 0.56
CA SER A 11 14.13 -67.27 0.74
C SER A 11 13.70 -67.28 2.21
N SER A 12 14.64 -67.50 3.14
CA SER A 12 14.35 -67.45 4.57
C SER A 12 14.02 -66.03 5.05
N LEU A 13 14.72 -65.02 4.53
CA LEU A 13 14.48 -63.61 4.85
C LEU A 13 13.13 -63.12 4.30
N VAL A 14 12.76 -63.54 3.09
CA VAL A 14 11.44 -63.22 2.50
C VAL A 14 10.32 -63.82 3.35
N LYS A 15 10.43 -65.10 3.73
CA LYS A 15 9.44 -65.74 4.61
C LYS A 15 9.33 -65.07 5.97
N LEU A 16 10.46 -64.59 6.51
CA LEU A 16 10.48 -63.88 7.77
C LEU A 16 9.84 -62.49 7.66
N ALA A 17 10.06 -61.79 6.54
CA ALA A 17 9.40 -60.52 6.26
C ALA A 17 7.88 -60.69 6.14
N ASP A 18 7.41 -61.70 5.40
CA ASP A 18 5.98 -62.02 5.26
C ASP A 18 5.34 -62.34 6.63
N GLU A 19 6.07 -63.04 7.49
CA GLU A 19 5.63 -63.39 8.83
C GLU A 19 5.49 -62.14 9.72
N TYR A 20 6.45 -61.21 9.68
CA TYR A 20 6.35 -59.96 10.42
C TYR A 20 5.25 -59.04 9.89
N GLU A 21 5.07 -58.97 8.57
CA GLU A 21 3.97 -58.20 7.98
C GLU A 21 2.61 -58.77 8.41
N ARG A 22 2.48 -60.10 8.43
CA ARG A 22 1.28 -60.77 8.95
C ARG A 22 1.04 -60.44 10.42
N GLN A 23 2.07 -60.46 11.26
CA GLN A 23 1.94 -60.11 12.68
C GLN A 23 1.53 -58.65 12.88
N LEU A 24 2.08 -57.72 12.10
CA LEU A 24 1.68 -56.31 12.11
C LEU A 24 0.21 -56.14 11.71
N LYS A 25 -0.23 -56.82 10.65
CA LYS A 25 -1.63 -56.84 10.22
C LYS A 25 -2.57 -57.40 11.28
N MET A 26 -2.16 -58.42 12.04
CA MET A 26 -2.95 -58.97 13.14
C MET A 26 -3.16 -57.97 14.30
N VAL A 27 -2.26 -57.01 14.46
CA VAL A 27 -2.37 -55.92 15.46
C VAL A 27 -3.03 -54.67 14.85
N GLY A 28 -3.51 -54.76 13.60
CA GLY A 28 -4.21 -53.67 12.90
C GLY A 28 -3.30 -52.66 12.21
N ILE A 29 -2.02 -52.99 12.01
CA ILE A 29 -1.05 -52.16 11.29
C ILE A 29 -0.84 -52.75 9.90
N ASP A 30 -1.44 -52.13 8.88
CA ASP A 30 -1.15 -52.43 7.47
C ASP A 30 -0.13 -51.41 6.93
N LEU A 31 1.06 -51.89 6.58
CA LEU A 31 2.11 -51.06 6.00
C LEU A 31 1.75 -50.55 4.59
N SER A 32 0.79 -51.19 3.92
CA SER A 32 0.30 -50.81 2.59
C SER A 32 -0.56 -49.54 2.61
N ASP A 33 -1.20 -49.26 3.74
CA ASP A 33 -2.08 -48.09 3.94
C ASP A 33 -1.35 -46.91 4.59
N MET A 34 -0.08 -47.08 4.94
CA MET A 34 0.74 -46.03 5.54
C MET A 34 1.14 -44.97 4.50
N PRO A 35 1.05 -43.68 4.83
CA PRO A 35 1.59 -42.62 3.99
C PRO A 35 3.08 -42.84 3.70
N GLU A 36 3.51 -42.49 2.49
CA GLU A 36 4.89 -42.71 2.02
C GLU A 36 5.94 -42.02 2.92
N ASP A 37 5.59 -40.88 3.53
CA ASP A 37 6.41 -40.19 4.53
C ASP A 37 6.63 -41.02 5.81
N CYS A 38 5.60 -41.74 6.27
CA CYS A 38 5.69 -42.63 7.43
C CYS A 38 6.58 -43.84 7.11
N ILE A 39 6.44 -44.43 5.92
CA ILE A 39 7.29 -45.53 5.45
C ILE A 39 8.76 -45.08 5.35
N SER A 40 9.00 -43.87 4.82
CA SER A 40 10.33 -43.24 4.75
C SER A 40 10.95 -43.06 6.14
N LEU A 41 10.14 -42.67 7.14
CA LEU A 41 10.57 -42.50 8.52
C LEU A 41 10.98 -43.84 9.17
N VAL A 42 10.16 -44.88 8.97
CA VAL A 42 10.43 -46.24 9.46
C VAL A 42 11.70 -46.82 8.83
N ASN A 43 11.89 -46.59 7.53
CA ASN A 43 13.11 -47.01 6.83
C ASN A 43 14.36 -46.29 7.36
N LYS A 44 14.28 -44.97 7.59
CA LYS A 44 15.37 -44.20 8.23
C LYS A 44 15.65 -44.67 9.64
N TYR A 45 14.62 -45.04 10.40
CA TYR A 45 14.78 -45.59 11.73
C TYR A 45 15.50 -46.94 11.72
N ALA A 46 15.11 -47.85 10.81
CA ALA A 46 15.79 -49.13 10.62
C ALA A 46 17.26 -48.93 10.17
N GLU A 47 17.52 -47.94 9.32
CA GLU A 47 18.87 -47.57 8.88
C GLU A 47 19.71 -47.02 10.05
N VAL A 48 19.16 -46.11 10.87
CA VAL A 48 19.85 -45.59 12.05
C VAL A 48 20.11 -46.71 13.06
N LYS A 49 19.13 -47.58 13.32
CA LYS A 49 19.26 -48.71 14.24
C LYS A 49 20.35 -49.69 13.79
N SER A 50 20.41 -50.00 12.50
CA SER A 50 21.45 -50.89 11.94
C SER A 50 22.85 -50.29 11.97
N LYS A 51 22.99 -48.96 11.79
CA LYS A 51 24.29 -48.27 11.85
C LYS A 51 24.79 -48.00 13.27
N THR A 52 23.90 -47.86 14.23
CA THR A 52 24.26 -47.46 15.61
C THR A 52 24.35 -48.63 16.60
N ASN A 53 23.93 -49.85 16.21
CA ASN A 53 23.80 -51.00 17.12
C ASN A 53 23.01 -50.70 18.40
N LEU A 54 22.18 -49.66 18.39
CA LEU A 54 21.27 -49.32 19.48
C LEU A 54 20.09 -50.30 19.44
N HIS A 55 20.33 -51.52 19.94
CA HIS A 55 19.29 -52.55 20.06
C HIS A 55 18.11 -52.09 20.93
N ASP A 56 18.37 -51.19 21.90
CA ASP A 56 17.42 -50.60 22.84
C ASP A 56 16.79 -49.28 22.38
N LEU A 57 16.83 -48.97 21.08
CA LEU A 57 16.00 -47.87 20.56
C LEU A 57 14.53 -48.30 20.68
N SER A 58 13.86 -47.78 21.71
CA SER A 58 12.45 -48.00 22.00
C SER A 58 11.60 -47.36 20.91
N ALA A 59 10.54 -48.05 20.48
CA ALA A 59 9.55 -47.52 19.55
C ALA A 59 8.92 -46.20 20.06
N SER A 60 8.91 -45.97 21.37
CA SER A 60 8.45 -44.70 21.97
C SER A 60 9.23 -43.47 21.49
N PHE A 61 10.49 -43.64 21.05
CA PHE A 61 11.28 -42.56 20.48
C PHE A 61 10.74 -42.09 19.11
N LEU A 62 10.16 -43.00 18.34
CA LEU A 62 9.53 -42.66 17.06
C LEU A 62 8.27 -41.82 17.27
N ASP A 63 7.45 -42.20 18.24
CA ASP A 63 6.23 -41.45 18.59
C ASP A 63 6.59 -40.05 19.08
N GLU A 64 7.59 -39.93 19.97
CA GLU A 64 8.04 -38.64 20.48
C GLU A 64 8.64 -37.75 19.37
N TYR A 65 9.48 -38.34 18.50
CA TYR A 65 10.04 -37.62 17.36
C TYR A 65 8.96 -37.16 16.37
N TYR A 66 8.00 -38.03 16.06
CA TYR A 66 6.88 -37.70 15.19
C TYR A 66 6.03 -36.57 15.78
N CYS A 67 5.66 -36.66 17.06
CA CYS A 67 4.91 -35.60 17.75
C CYS A 67 5.67 -34.28 17.76
N MET A 68 6.98 -34.30 18.01
CA MET A 68 7.83 -33.10 17.97
C MET A 68 7.84 -32.48 16.57
N LYS A 69 8.04 -33.29 15.51
CA LYS A 69 8.04 -32.81 14.13
C LYS A 69 6.69 -32.28 13.68
N MET A 70 5.60 -32.92 14.11
CA MET A 70 4.25 -32.46 13.82
C MET A 70 3.97 -31.12 14.51
N LYS A 71 4.41 -30.96 15.76
CA LYS A 71 4.33 -29.68 16.49
C LYS A 71 5.11 -28.58 15.76
N GLU A 72 6.35 -28.82 15.39
CA GLU A 72 7.17 -27.86 14.62
C GLU A 72 6.49 -27.47 13.30
N HIS A 73 5.92 -28.45 12.58
CA HIS A 73 5.22 -28.19 11.32
C HIS A 73 3.99 -27.29 11.52
N ILE A 74 3.18 -27.56 12.55
CA ILE A 74 2.00 -26.75 12.90
C ILE A 74 2.44 -25.33 13.30
N GLU A 75 3.46 -25.20 14.15
CA GLU A 75 3.99 -23.89 14.58
C GLU A 75 4.53 -23.08 13.40
N HIS A 76 5.25 -23.71 12.47
CA HIS A 76 5.74 -23.06 11.26
C HIS A 76 4.61 -22.65 10.32
N SER A 77 3.61 -23.50 10.12
CA SER A 77 2.43 -23.18 9.31
C SER A 77 1.67 -21.98 9.89
N HIS A 78 1.44 -21.99 11.20
CA HIS A 78 0.81 -20.89 11.91
C HIS A 78 1.62 -19.58 11.78
N ASN A 79 2.94 -19.64 12.02
CA ASN A 79 3.81 -18.48 11.89
C ASN A 79 3.82 -17.92 10.46
N LYS A 80 3.86 -18.79 9.45
CA LYS A 80 3.79 -18.38 8.03
C LYS A 80 2.48 -17.68 7.71
N SER A 81 1.35 -18.22 8.19
CA SER A 81 0.04 -17.59 7.99
C SER A 81 -0.05 -16.23 8.69
N ARG A 82 0.45 -16.13 9.93
CA ARG A 82 0.46 -14.88 10.69
C ARG A 82 1.29 -13.81 9.98
N LEU A 83 2.54 -14.14 9.63
CA LEU A 83 3.42 -13.22 8.89
C LEU A 83 2.82 -12.82 7.54
N GLY A 84 2.14 -13.73 6.84
CA GLY A 84 1.45 -13.41 5.59
C GLY A 84 0.31 -12.42 5.77
N ASN A 85 -0.43 -12.48 6.89
CA ASN A 85 -1.45 -11.50 7.22
C ASN A 85 -0.86 -10.15 7.62
N ASP A 86 0.22 -10.16 8.41
CA ASP A 86 0.93 -8.93 8.81
C ASP A 86 1.48 -8.19 7.59
N ILE A 87 2.05 -8.92 6.61
CA ILE A 87 2.52 -8.34 5.35
C ILE A 87 1.37 -7.66 4.60
N LYS A 88 0.24 -8.34 4.44
CA LYS A 88 -0.93 -7.75 3.76
C LYS A 88 -1.43 -6.48 4.45
N SER A 89 -1.50 -6.50 5.78
CA SER A 89 -1.90 -5.32 6.55
C SER A 89 -0.94 -4.15 6.31
N LEU A 90 0.37 -4.40 6.29
CA LEU A 90 1.37 -3.37 6.02
C LEU A 90 1.28 -2.85 4.58
N GLU A 91 1.01 -3.72 3.60
CA GLU A 91 0.79 -3.31 2.21
C GLU A 91 -0.44 -2.40 2.08
N ASP A 92 -1.54 -2.73 2.76
CA ASP A 92 -2.74 -1.90 2.78
C ASP A 92 -2.49 -0.53 3.45
N ASP A 93 -1.72 -0.50 4.55
CA ASP A 93 -1.34 0.74 5.23
C ASP A 93 -0.46 1.63 4.34
N ILE A 94 0.51 1.02 3.63
CA ILE A 94 1.37 1.74 2.67
C ILE A 94 0.54 2.37 1.56
N GLU A 95 -0.42 1.64 0.99
CA GLU A 95 -1.28 2.15 -0.07
C GLU A 95 -2.13 3.34 0.42
N GLN A 96 -2.67 3.27 1.64
CA GLN A 96 -3.42 4.38 2.23
C GLN A 96 -2.54 5.63 2.44
N GLU A 97 -1.34 5.46 2.98
CA GLU A 97 -0.38 6.55 3.17
C GLU A 97 0.07 7.16 1.83
N MET A 98 0.26 6.34 0.80
CA MET A 98 0.57 6.83 -0.55
C MET A 98 -0.57 7.67 -1.13
N GLN A 99 -1.83 7.25 -0.97
CA GLN A 99 -2.99 8.02 -1.40
C GLN A 99 -3.14 9.33 -0.63
N MET A 100 -2.88 9.31 0.68
CA MET A 100 -2.91 10.50 1.53
C MET A 100 -1.81 11.48 1.14
N ASN A 101 -0.58 11.01 0.92
CA ASN A 101 0.53 11.84 0.46
C ASN A 101 0.23 12.49 -0.89
N LYS A 102 -0.30 11.72 -1.85
CA LYS A 102 -0.72 12.26 -3.14
C LYS A 102 -1.76 13.37 -2.97
N SER A 103 -2.75 13.16 -2.11
CA SER A 103 -3.79 14.16 -1.83
C SER A 103 -3.21 15.43 -1.20
N LEU A 104 -2.23 15.28 -0.30
CA LEU A 104 -1.52 16.39 0.31
C LEU A 104 -0.68 17.15 -0.71
N GLU A 105 0.00 16.47 -1.63
CA GLU A 105 0.76 17.09 -2.72
C GLU A 105 -0.15 17.89 -3.65
N GLU A 106 -1.29 17.32 -4.06
CA GLU A 106 -2.30 18.00 -4.88
C GLU A 106 -2.86 19.24 -4.17
N PHE A 107 -3.13 19.14 -2.86
CA PHE A 107 -3.54 20.27 -2.04
C PHE A 107 -2.46 21.35 -2.00
N LEU A 108 -1.20 20.97 -1.77
CA LEU A 108 -0.08 21.91 -1.69
C LEU A 108 0.13 22.65 -3.01
N GLU A 109 -0.03 21.97 -4.14
CA GLU A 109 0.03 22.59 -5.46
C GLU A 109 -1.15 23.55 -5.70
N SER A 110 -2.36 23.16 -5.30
CA SER A 110 -3.53 24.04 -5.33
C SER A 110 -3.36 25.27 -4.43
N VAL A 111 -2.65 25.15 -3.32
CA VAL A 111 -2.38 26.27 -2.41
C VAL A 111 -1.30 27.18 -2.99
N LYS A 112 -0.20 26.62 -3.53
CA LYS A 112 0.86 27.40 -4.19
C LYS A 112 0.32 28.29 -5.31
N THR A 113 -0.62 27.79 -6.11
CA THR A 113 -1.24 28.57 -7.19
C THR A 113 -2.18 29.68 -6.70
N ARG A 114 -2.65 29.62 -5.46
CA ARG A 114 -3.57 30.59 -4.85
C ARG A 114 -2.89 31.55 -3.86
N ILE A 115 -1.70 31.21 -3.39
CA ILE A 115 -0.91 32.11 -2.54
C ILE A 115 -0.42 33.26 -3.41
N VAL A 116 -0.99 34.43 -3.17
CA VAL A 116 -0.42 35.71 -3.61
C VAL A 116 0.57 36.12 -2.54
N THR A 117 1.79 36.44 -2.94
CA THR A 117 2.82 36.89 -1.99
C THR A 117 2.44 38.24 -1.39
N GLU A 118 2.88 38.53 -0.17
CA GLU A 118 2.63 39.82 0.49
C GLU A 118 3.11 41.00 -0.38
N ASP A 119 4.26 40.83 -1.04
CA ASP A 119 4.79 41.79 -2.02
C ASP A 119 3.87 42.02 -3.24
N GLU A 120 3.26 40.96 -3.79
CA GLU A 120 2.29 41.09 -4.89
C GLU A 120 1.01 41.77 -4.42
N MET A 121 0.56 41.47 -3.21
CA MET A 121 -0.61 42.10 -2.61
C MET A 121 -0.37 43.60 -2.35
N GLU A 122 0.79 43.98 -1.81
CA GLU A 122 1.18 45.37 -1.57
C GLU A 122 1.34 46.14 -2.89
N LYS A 123 1.93 45.52 -3.93
CA LYS A 123 2.00 46.10 -5.29
C LYS A 123 0.61 46.35 -5.87
N THR A 124 -0.29 45.39 -5.72
CA THR A 124 -1.66 45.49 -6.23
C THR A 124 -2.42 46.61 -5.52
N LYS A 125 -2.28 46.70 -4.19
CA LYS A 125 -2.84 47.77 -3.37
C LYS A 125 -2.31 49.14 -3.79
N PHE A 126 -0.98 49.31 -3.90
CA PHE A 126 -0.36 50.56 -4.35
C PHE A 126 -0.85 50.98 -5.74
N MET A 127 -0.99 50.02 -6.66
CA MET A 127 -1.48 50.29 -8.01
C MET A 127 -2.94 50.77 -8.00
N ILE A 128 -3.79 50.15 -7.17
CA ILE A 128 -5.19 50.56 -6.98
C ILE A 128 -5.26 51.96 -6.35
N GLU A 129 -4.50 52.23 -5.29
CA GLU A 129 -4.43 53.55 -4.64
C GLU A 129 -4.02 54.64 -5.65
N LYS A 130 -3.00 54.37 -6.47
CA LYS A 130 -2.57 55.29 -7.53
C LYS A 130 -3.64 55.52 -8.60
N GLN A 131 -4.40 54.48 -8.97
CA GLN A 131 -5.52 54.60 -9.91
C GLN A 131 -6.64 55.46 -9.32
N ILE A 132 -6.98 55.26 -8.05
CA ILE A 132 -7.96 56.08 -7.32
C ILE A 132 -7.53 57.54 -7.30
N ASP A 133 -6.28 57.84 -6.92
CA ASP A 133 -5.76 59.20 -6.91
C ASP A 133 -5.78 59.86 -8.30
N THR A 134 -5.48 59.08 -9.34
CA THR A 134 -5.53 59.55 -10.73
C THR A 134 -6.96 59.88 -11.15
N LEU A 135 -7.94 59.08 -10.74
CA LEU A 135 -9.36 59.33 -11.01
C LEU A 135 -9.86 60.55 -10.25
N LEU A 136 -9.50 60.68 -8.97
CA LEU A 136 -9.86 61.83 -8.13
C LEU A 136 -9.28 63.13 -8.70
N THR A 137 -8.00 63.16 -9.07
CA THR A 137 -7.39 64.35 -9.69
C THR A 137 -7.96 64.68 -11.05
N LYS A 138 -8.31 63.68 -11.88
CA LYS A 138 -9.04 63.92 -13.14
C LYS A 138 -10.42 64.53 -12.87
N HIS A 139 -11.15 63.98 -11.90
CA HIS A 139 -12.46 64.48 -11.52
C HIS A 139 -12.38 65.91 -10.99
N GLU A 140 -11.40 66.24 -10.15
CA GLU A 140 -11.15 67.61 -9.70
C GLU A 140 -10.83 68.57 -10.85
N LYS A 141 -10.01 68.14 -11.83
CA LYS A 141 -9.71 68.96 -13.01
C LYS A 141 -10.96 69.26 -13.83
N VAL A 142 -11.82 68.26 -14.03
CA VAL A 142 -13.11 68.44 -14.72
C VAL A 142 -14.02 69.36 -13.92
N PHE A 143 -14.09 69.21 -12.60
CA PHE A 143 -14.87 70.09 -11.74
C PHE A 143 -14.36 71.54 -11.71
N ARG A 144 -13.05 71.75 -11.75
CA ARG A 144 -12.46 73.10 -11.88
C ARG A 144 -12.79 73.72 -13.24
N LEU A 145 -12.65 72.96 -14.33
CA LEU A 145 -13.06 73.39 -15.67
C LEU A 145 -14.55 73.79 -15.73
N LEU A 146 -15.42 73.06 -15.04
CA LEU A 146 -16.85 73.39 -14.95
C LEU A 146 -17.13 74.60 -14.06
N LYS A 147 -16.36 74.83 -12.99
CA LYS A 147 -16.46 76.03 -12.15
C LYS A 147 -16.00 77.30 -12.88
N ASP A 148 -14.99 77.19 -13.73
CA ASP A 148 -14.50 78.29 -14.57
C ASP A 148 -15.44 78.60 -15.75
N PHE A 149 -16.41 77.71 -16.03
CA PHE A 149 -17.40 77.89 -17.07
C PHE A 149 -18.68 78.51 -16.51
N SER A 150 -18.82 79.84 -16.61
CA SER A 150 -20.05 80.54 -16.20
C SER A 150 -21.20 80.24 -17.16
N LEU A 151 -22.10 79.35 -16.73
CA LEU A 151 -23.36 79.05 -17.43
C LEU A 151 -24.20 80.30 -17.66
N ASP A 152 -24.23 81.23 -16.71
CA ASP A 152 -24.95 82.49 -16.84
C ASP A 152 -24.41 83.37 -17.97
N HIS A 153 -23.08 83.40 -18.14
CA HIS A 153 -22.46 84.15 -19.23
C HIS A 153 -22.72 83.50 -20.60
N LEU A 154 -22.78 82.16 -20.65
CA LEU A 154 -23.17 81.44 -21.86
C LEU A 154 -24.64 81.67 -22.21
N ILE A 155 -25.54 81.59 -21.23
CA ILE A 155 -26.98 81.84 -21.40
C ILE A 155 -27.18 83.26 -21.91
N ALA A 156 -26.56 84.26 -21.27
CA ALA A 156 -26.64 85.66 -21.72
C ALA A 156 -26.14 85.83 -23.17
N LYS A 157 -25.06 85.14 -23.56
CA LYS A 157 -24.52 85.20 -24.92
C LYS A 157 -25.43 84.53 -25.94
N VAL A 158 -26.08 83.42 -25.58
CA VAL A 158 -27.08 82.75 -26.41
C VAL A 158 -28.32 83.64 -26.58
N ASP A 159 -28.80 84.26 -25.52
CA ASP A 159 -29.94 85.19 -25.56
C ASP A 159 -29.63 86.42 -26.43
N MET A 160 -28.43 86.98 -26.32
CA MET A 160 -27.97 88.06 -27.21
C MET A 160 -27.91 87.64 -28.68
N LEU A 161 -27.45 86.42 -28.97
CA LEU A 161 -27.41 85.88 -30.34
C LEU A 161 -28.82 85.63 -30.89
N GLN A 162 -29.73 85.13 -30.06
CA GLN A 162 -31.14 84.97 -30.43
C GLN A 162 -31.83 86.31 -30.66
N ALA A 163 -31.55 87.31 -29.83
CA ALA A 163 -32.07 88.67 -30.00
C ALA A 163 -31.56 89.32 -31.30
N LYS A 164 -30.26 89.20 -31.60
CA LYS A 164 -29.67 89.67 -32.88
C LYS A 164 -30.26 88.95 -34.08
N ARG A 165 -30.55 87.64 -33.97
CA ARG A 165 -31.18 86.86 -35.05
C ARG A 165 -32.65 87.24 -35.28
N LYS A 166 -33.38 87.62 -34.22
CA LYS A 166 -34.77 88.11 -34.32
C LYS A 166 -34.86 89.53 -34.88
N GLN A 167 -33.81 90.35 -34.75
CA GLN A 167 -33.71 91.70 -35.33
C GLN A 167 -33.22 91.72 -36.78
N SER A 168 -32.74 90.58 -37.31
CA SER A 168 -32.24 90.45 -38.69
C SER A 168 -33.22 89.73 -39.63
N LYS A 169 -34.49 89.65 -39.24
CA LYS A 169 -35.64 89.25 -40.06
C LYS A 169 -36.63 90.42 -40.10
#